data_AF-A0A6J8ARK9-F1
#
_entry.id   AF-A0A6J8ARK9-F1
#
_cell.length_a   1.000
_cell.length_b   1.000
_cell.length_c   1.000
_cell.angle_alpha   90.00
_cell.angle_beta   90.00
_cell.angle_gamma   90.00
#
_symmetry.space_group_name_H-M   'P 1'
#
loop_
_entity.id
_entity.type
_entity.pdbx_description
1 polymer ?
#
loop_
_entity_poly.entity_id
_entity_poly.type
_entity_poly.pdbx_seq_one_letter_code
_entity_poly.pdbx_strand_id
1 'polypeptide(L)'
;MFLKLKQQASGFPNECETDEQKMEYIARYAEREGINLDFDEIRKNPGLRSLAKICLNSFWEKFGQRLNMKQSAFMYGNEIEKFFQFLTDPIKDVRDFHIVSDEIVQLEYLDDPQFLPMDFKTNVFVATFTTCWARLKLYDLLMLTGESALYVDTDSIIFVDKDKTITNKLPIGNLLGELTNEIPKKKTVTSLTSFQVAQNRTLTERYLGRRCAKFVDFR
;
A
#
# COMPACT_ATOMS: atom_id res chain seq x y z
N MET A 1 9.80 -1.89 -15.07
CA MET A 1 9.02 -3.00 -15.67
C MET A 1 7.58 -3.04 -15.15
N PHE A 2 7.32 -3.21 -13.83
CA PHE A 2 5.94 -3.29 -13.31
C PHE A 2 5.15 -1.98 -13.35
N LEU A 3 5.80 -0.82 -13.21
CA LEU A 3 5.13 0.47 -13.31
C LEU A 3 4.57 0.72 -14.71
N LYS A 4 5.36 0.45 -15.75
CA LYS A 4 4.92 0.44 -17.15
C LYS A 4 3.69 -0.44 -17.35
N LEU A 5 3.74 -1.69 -16.86
CA LEU A 5 2.63 -2.65 -16.94
C LEU A 5 1.36 -2.16 -16.22
N LYS A 6 1.51 -1.62 -15.00
CA LYS A 6 0.41 -1.02 -14.23
C LYS A 6 -0.22 0.15 -14.99
N GLN A 7 0.60 0.99 -15.61
CA GLN A 7 0.11 2.16 -16.33
C GLN A 7 -0.63 1.75 -17.62
N GLN A 8 -0.05 0.87 -18.42
CA GLN A 8 -0.69 0.36 -19.64
C GLN A 8 -2.01 -0.36 -19.33
N ALA A 9 -2.04 -1.18 -18.28
CA ALA A 9 -3.24 -1.87 -17.84
C ALA A 9 -4.32 -0.94 -17.22
N SER A 10 -3.97 0.31 -16.88
CA SER A 10 -4.95 1.30 -16.38
C SER A 10 -5.81 1.87 -17.52
N GLY A 11 -5.34 1.79 -18.77
CA GLY A 11 -5.96 2.44 -19.92
C GLY A 11 -5.67 3.95 -19.96
N PHE A 12 -6.16 4.60 -21.01
CA PHE A 12 -6.02 6.04 -21.17
C PHE A 12 -6.88 6.82 -20.15
N PRO A 13 -6.41 8.00 -19.70
CA PRO A 13 -7.25 8.93 -18.94
C PRO A 13 -8.52 9.29 -19.70
N ASN A 14 -9.60 9.63 -18.98
CA ASN A 14 -10.88 10.04 -19.58
C ASN A 14 -10.78 11.32 -20.43
N GLU A 15 -9.68 12.06 -20.31
CA GLU A 15 -9.42 13.31 -21.03
C GLU A 15 -8.77 13.07 -22.40
N CYS A 16 -8.26 11.86 -22.64
CA CYS A 16 -7.59 11.47 -23.89
C CYS A 16 -8.57 10.72 -24.79
N GLU A 17 -9.41 11.47 -25.52
CA GLU A 17 -10.38 10.90 -26.46
C GLU A 17 -9.77 10.74 -27.87
N THR A 18 -8.95 11.71 -28.31
CA THR A 18 -8.32 11.68 -29.64
C THR A 18 -6.97 10.97 -29.64
N ASP A 19 -6.55 10.50 -30.81
CA ASP A 19 -5.25 9.82 -30.93
C ASP A 19 -4.07 10.79 -30.74
N GLU A 20 -4.22 12.08 -31.06
CA GLU A 20 -3.20 13.08 -30.73
C GLU A 20 -3.02 13.22 -29.21
N GLN A 21 -4.12 13.30 -28.46
CA GLN A 21 -4.08 13.41 -26.99
C GLN A 21 -3.46 12.18 -26.34
N LYS A 22 -3.71 10.99 -26.89
CA LYS A 22 -3.10 9.74 -26.43
C LYS A 22 -1.59 9.72 -26.69
N MET A 23 -1.15 10.18 -27.85
CA MET A 23 0.28 10.30 -28.18
C MET A 23 0.98 11.33 -27.29
N GLU A 24 0.34 12.49 -27.06
CA GLU A 24 0.84 13.51 -26.13
C GLU A 24 0.98 12.96 -24.71
N TYR A 25 0.00 12.20 -24.23
CA TYR A 25 0.05 11.53 -22.94
C TYR A 25 1.26 10.58 -22.83
N ILE A 26 1.52 9.76 -23.85
CA ILE A 26 2.67 8.85 -23.88
C ILE A 26 3.99 9.63 -23.88
N ALA A 27 4.10 10.68 -24.70
CA ALA A 27 5.29 11.51 -24.77
C ALA A 27 5.59 12.19 -23.42
N ARG A 28 4.56 12.74 -22.78
CA ARG A 28 4.68 13.36 -21.44
C ARG A 28 5.08 12.36 -20.37
N TYR A 29 4.56 11.14 -20.43
CA TYR A 29 4.94 10.08 -19.50
C TYR A 29 6.40 9.65 -19.68
N ALA A 30 6.87 9.56 -20.93
CA ALA A 30 8.26 9.27 -21.25
C ALA A 30 9.21 10.39 -20.77
N GLU A 31 8.85 11.65 -21.00
CA GLU A 31 9.66 12.81 -20.60
C GLU A 31 9.79 12.91 -19.07
N ARG A 32 8.69 12.77 -18.34
CA ARG A 32 8.68 13.01 -16.89
C ARG A 32 9.09 11.79 -16.06
N GLU A 33 8.66 10.60 -16.46
CA GLU A 33 8.89 9.36 -15.70
C GLU A 33 10.03 8.51 -16.27
N GLY A 34 10.56 8.86 -17.45
CA GLY A 34 11.57 8.05 -18.15
C GLY A 34 11.05 6.70 -18.63
N ILE A 35 9.72 6.53 -18.76
CA ILE A 35 9.08 5.27 -19.09
C ILE A 35 8.34 5.39 -20.43
N ASN A 36 8.77 4.61 -21.41
CA ASN A 36 8.09 4.52 -22.70
C ASN A 36 6.90 3.56 -22.61
N LEU A 37 5.69 4.11 -22.75
CA LEU A 37 4.45 3.33 -22.85
C LEU A 37 4.20 2.95 -24.31
N ASP A 38 3.71 1.73 -24.56
CA ASP A 38 3.37 1.29 -25.91
C ASP A 38 1.88 1.55 -26.17
N PHE A 39 1.58 2.31 -27.22
CA PHE A 39 0.22 2.76 -27.55
C PHE A 39 -0.79 1.61 -27.63
N ASP A 40 -0.44 0.52 -28.33
CA ASP A 40 -1.35 -0.61 -28.57
C ASP A 40 -1.65 -1.45 -27.32
N GLU A 41 -0.76 -1.39 -26.33
CA GLU A 41 -0.84 -2.15 -25.09
C GLU A 41 -1.55 -1.36 -23.97
N ILE A 42 -1.82 -0.05 -24.16
CA ILE A 42 -2.61 0.75 -23.21
C ILE A 42 -4.08 0.35 -23.34
N ARG A 43 -4.48 -0.64 -22.55
CA ARG A 43 -5.84 -1.18 -22.51
C ARG A 43 -6.26 -1.41 -21.08
N LYS A 44 -7.48 -0.99 -20.75
CA LYS A 44 -8.02 -1.17 -19.41
C LYS A 44 -8.16 -2.66 -19.08
N ASN A 45 -7.28 -3.15 -18.21
CA ASN A 45 -7.26 -4.53 -17.74
C ASN A 45 -7.14 -4.53 -16.20
N PRO A 46 -8.26 -4.60 -15.46
CA PRO A 46 -8.24 -4.47 -14.01
C PRO A 46 -7.47 -5.60 -13.32
N GLY A 47 -7.47 -6.82 -13.87
CA GLY A 47 -6.75 -7.96 -13.32
C GLY A 47 -5.23 -7.77 -13.44
N LEU A 48 -4.74 -7.49 -14.64
CA LEU A 48 -3.33 -7.24 -14.89
C LEU A 48 -2.81 -6.03 -14.11
N ARG A 49 -3.62 -4.96 -14.04
CA ARG A 49 -3.31 -3.78 -13.25
C ARG A 49 -3.16 -4.12 -11.76
N SER A 50 -4.03 -4.98 -11.23
CA SER A 50 -3.98 -5.42 -9.83
C SER A 50 -2.73 -6.24 -9.56
N LEU A 51 -2.39 -7.19 -10.43
CA LEU A 51 -1.15 -7.97 -10.33
C LEU A 51 0.10 -7.07 -10.38
N ALA A 52 0.16 -6.15 -11.34
CA ALA A 52 1.27 -5.21 -11.45
C ALA A 52 1.41 -4.33 -10.20
N LYS A 53 0.28 -3.88 -9.62
CA LYS A 53 0.27 -3.12 -8.35
C LYS A 53 0.76 -3.98 -7.17
N ILE A 54 0.30 -5.22 -7.06
CA ILE A 54 0.76 -6.14 -6.01
C ILE A 54 2.27 -6.33 -6.10
N CYS A 55 2.80 -6.62 -7.29
CA CYS A 55 4.24 -6.76 -7.49
C CYS A 55 4.99 -5.50 -7.02
N LEU A 56 4.58 -4.31 -7.46
CA LEU A 56 5.22 -3.03 -7.05
C LEU A 56 5.24 -2.85 -5.54
N ASN A 57 4.11 -3.06 -4.87
CA ASN A 57 4.01 -2.89 -3.43
C ASN A 57 4.84 -3.95 -2.69
N SER A 58 4.80 -5.21 -3.13
CA SER A 58 5.57 -6.29 -2.52
C SER A 58 7.08 -6.10 -2.65
N PHE A 59 7.57 -5.52 -3.74
CA PHE A 59 9.01 -5.22 -3.88
C PHE A 59 9.49 -4.26 -2.81
N TRP A 60 8.74 -3.17 -2.61
CA TRP A 60 9.04 -2.17 -1.60
C TRP A 60 8.91 -2.77 -0.18
N GLU A 61 7.81 -3.46 0.11
CA GLU A 61 7.55 -4.11 1.40
C GLU A 61 8.61 -5.15 1.76
N LYS A 62 9.14 -5.87 0.76
CA LYS A 62 10.19 -6.88 0.95
C LYS A 62 11.43 -6.28 1.63
N PHE A 63 11.80 -5.03 1.34
CA PHE A 63 12.94 -4.39 2.00
C PHE A 63 12.77 -4.24 3.50
N GLY A 64 11.53 -4.07 3.98
CA GLY A 64 11.19 -3.94 5.40
C GLY A 64 10.79 -5.26 6.06
N GLN A 65 10.94 -6.42 5.39
CA GLN A 65 10.51 -7.69 5.95
C GLN A 65 11.31 -8.05 7.21
N ARG A 66 10.60 -8.41 8.28
CA ARG A 66 11.20 -8.99 9.48
C ARG A 66 11.77 -10.37 9.14
N LEU A 67 13.06 -10.57 9.38
CA LEU A 67 13.74 -11.83 9.07
C LEU A 67 13.33 -12.98 9.99
N ASN A 68 13.22 -12.70 11.29
CA ASN A 68 12.81 -13.71 12.27
C ASN A 68 11.32 -13.57 12.58
N MET A 69 10.51 -14.21 11.73
CA MET A 69 9.07 -14.36 11.95
C MET A 69 8.80 -15.66 12.68
N LYS A 70 7.76 -15.65 13.53
CA LYS A 70 7.25 -16.85 14.19
C LYS A 70 6.88 -17.88 13.12
N GLN A 71 7.42 -19.08 13.24
CA GLN A 71 7.15 -20.20 12.34
C GLN A 71 6.24 -21.21 13.03
N SER A 72 5.54 -22.00 12.21
CA SER A 72 4.72 -23.09 12.69
C SER A 72 5.09 -24.37 11.96
N ALA A 73 5.29 -25.44 12.70
CA ALA A 73 5.47 -26.79 12.18
C ALA A 73 4.31 -27.67 12.65
N PHE A 74 3.79 -28.50 11.77
CA PHE A 74 2.79 -29.51 12.11
C PHE A 74 3.49 -30.86 12.18
N MET A 75 3.30 -31.56 13.29
CA MET A 75 3.89 -32.86 13.54
C MET A 75 2.80 -33.89 13.78
N TYR A 76 2.97 -35.04 13.14
CA TYR A 76 2.05 -36.16 13.27
C TYR A 76 2.46 -37.07 14.43
N GLY A 77 1.51 -37.84 14.98
CA GLY A 77 1.74 -38.71 16.14
C GLY A 77 2.83 -39.77 15.94
N ASN A 78 3.15 -40.12 14.69
CA ASN A 78 4.26 -41.00 14.32
C ASN A 78 5.63 -40.29 14.20
N GLU A 79 5.69 -38.97 14.43
CA GLU A 79 6.88 -38.13 14.29
C GLU A 79 7.39 -37.58 15.63
N ILE A 80 7.14 -38.29 16.74
CA ILE A 80 7.55 -37.90 18.10
C ILE A 80 9.05 -37.58 18.18
N GLU A 81 9.89 -38.30 17.42
CA GLU A 81 11.32 -38.02 17.37
C GLU A 81 11.63 -36.60 16.85
N LYS A 82 10.91 -36.14 15.81
CA LYS A 82 11.05 -34.79 15.28
C LYS A 82 10.59 -33.74 16.29
N PHE A 83 9.55 -34.06 17.08
CA PHE A 83 9.07 -33.20 18.15
C PHE A 83 10.15 -32.95 19.21
N PHE A 84 10.76 -34.01 19.71
CA PHE A 84 11.87 -33.87 20.66
C PHE A 84 13.09 -33.22 20.04
N GLN A 85 13.41 -33.50 18.76
CA GLN A 85 14.47 -32.79 18.05
C GLN A 85 14.24 -31.28 18.07
N PHE A 86 13.03 -30.80 17.76
CA PHE A 86 12.70 -29.37 17.82
C PHE A 86 12.85 -28.76 19.22
N LEU A 87 12.49 -29.50 20.28
CA LEU A 87 12.64 -29.03 21.66
C LEU A 87 14.10 -28.98 22.14
N THR A 88 14.95 -29.86 21.59
CA THR A 88 16.36 -29.96 21.97
C THR A 88 17.30 -29.18 21.06
N ASP A 89 16.82 -28.71 19.91
CA ASP A 89 17.60 -27.98 18.92
C ASP A 89 17.91 -26.57 19.45
N PRO A 90 19.18 -26.22 19.73
CA PRO A 90 19.54 -24.90 20.25
C PRO A 90 19.31 -23.78 19.23
N ILE A 91 19.11 -24.10 17.95
CA ILE A 91 18.77 -23.14 16.90
C ILE A 91 17.29 -22.73 16.98
N LYS A 92 16.43 -23.57 17.56
CA LYS A 92 14.99 -23.33 17.61
C LYS A 92 14.52 -23.02 19.02
N ASP A 93 13.95 -21.84 19.19
CA ASP A 93 13.30 -21.41 20.41
C ASP A 93 11.80 -21.72 20.31
N VAL A 94 11.41 -22.89 20.81
CA VAL A 94 10.00 -23.33 20.87
C VAL A 94 9.25 -22.51 21.90
N ARG A 95 8.23 -21.79 21.46
CA ARG A 95 7.44 -20.85 22.28
C ARG A 95 6.15 -21.46 22.80
N ASP A 96 5.47 -22.24 21.96
CA ASP A 96 4.17 -22.80 22.29
C ASP A 96 3.90 -24.08 21.47
N PHE A 97 2.92 -24.85 21.90
CA PHE A 97 2.38 -25.95 21.13
C PHE A 97 0.86 -26.08 21.32
N HIS A 98 0.19 -26.53 20.26
CA HIS A 98 -1.25 -26.70 20.23
C HIS A 98 -1.58 -28.10 19.70
N ILE A 99 -2.40 -28.83 20.46
CA ILE A 99 -2.95 -30.11 19.99
C ILE A 99 -4.14 -29.76 19.10
N VAL A 100 -3.98 -29.98 17.79
CA VAL A 100 -5.01 -29.67 16.79
C VAL A 100 -5.98 -30.83 16.63
N SER A 101 -5.47 -32.06 16.74
CA SER A 101 -6.24 -33.31 16.74
C SER A 101 -5.47 -34.40 17.47
N ASP A 102 -6.09 -35.56 17.67
CA ASP A 102 -5.48 -36.71 18.36
C ASP A 102 -4.16 -37.17 17.73
N GLU A 103 -3.93 -36.88 16.45
CA GLU A 103 -2.72 -37.26 15.72
C GLU A 103 -1.85 -36.06 15.30
N ILE A 104 -2.22 -34.81 15.58
CA ILE A 104 -1.51 -33.63 15.08
C ILE A 104 -1.26 -32.61 16.17
N VAL A 105 0.02 -32.26 16.34
CA VAL A 105 0.47 -31.15 17.19
C VAL A 105 1.08 -30.06 16.31
N GLN A 106 0.62 -28.83 16.49
CA GLN A 106 1.24 -27.64 15.93
C GLN A 106 2.25 -27.10 16.93
N LEU A 107 3.50 -26.95 16.51
CA LEU A 107 4.55 -26.28 17.26
C LEU A 107 4.75 -24.88 16.74
N GLU A 108 4.94 -23.93 17.65
CA GLU A 108 5.28 -22.56 17.34
C GLU A 108 6.69 -22.25 17.85
N TYR A 109 7.55 -21.76 16.95
CA TYR A 109 8.94 -21.51 17.28
C TYR A 109 9.49 -20.26 16.57
N LEU A 110 10.59 -19.76 17.09
CA LEU A 110 11.45 -18.78 16.44
C LEU A 110 12.82 -19.39 16.22
N ASP A 111 13.51 -18.97 15.17
CA ASP A 111 14.93 -19.29 15.05
C ASP A 111 15.71 -18.37 16.00
N ASP A 112 16.74 -18.89 16.64
CA ASP A 112 17.60 -18.11 17.50
C ASP A 112 18.30 -17.03 16.66
N PRO A 113 18.29 -15.74 17.10
CA PRO A 113 18.87 -14.64 16.35
C PRO A 113 20.33 -14.82 15.93
N GLN A 114 21.11 -15.60 16.69
CA GLN A 114 22.53 -15.87 16.41
C GLN A 114 22.73 -16.79 15.20
N PHE A 115 21.71 -17.57 14.84
CA PHE A 115 21.76 -18.55 13.76
C PHE A 115 20.93 -18.13 12.54
N LEU A 116 20.41 -16.89 12.53
CA LEU A 116 19.68 -16.38 11.38
C LEU A 116 20.62 -16.25 10.16
N PRO A 117 20.23 -16.82 9.00
CA PRO A 117 21.01 -16.63 7.78
C PRO A 117 21.00 -15.15 7.37
N MET A 118 22.11 -14.67 6.81
CA MET A 118 22.15 -13.34 6.19
C MET A 118 21.14 -13.29 5.03
N ASP A 119 20.22 -12.33 5.07
CA ASP A 119 19.32 -12.07 3.94
C ASP A 119 19.80 -10.87 3.13
N PHE A 120 20.19 -11.14 1.88
CA PHE A 120 20.60 -10.12 0.92
C PHE A 120 19.41 -9.44 0.21
N LYS A 121 18.18 -9.84 0.53
CA LYS A 121 16.95 -9.35 -0.12
C LYS A 121 16.22 -8.27 0.68
N THR A 122 16.63 -8.01 1.93
CA THR A 122 16.05 -6.95 2.77
C THR A 122 17.00 -5.77 2.92
N ASN A 123 16.45 -4.59 3.17
CA ASN A 123 17.20 -3.39 3.51
C ASN A 123 16.34 -2.43 4.32
N VAL A 124 16.50 -2.45 5.63
CA VAL A 124 15.70 -1.63 6.55
C VAL A 124 15.91 -0.13 6.35
N PHE A 125 17.05 0.31 5.82
CA PHE A 125 17.32 1.72 5.56
C PHE A 125 16.52 2.21 4.36
N VAL A 126 16.58 1.47 3.24
CA VAL A 126 15.69 1.72 2.09
C VAL A 126 14.25 1.78 2.60
N ALA A 127 13.91 0.88 3.54
CA ALA A 127 12.58 0.84 4.10
C ALA A 127 12.13 2.00 4.96
N THR A 128 13.05 2.51 5.76
CA THR A 128 12.78 3.67 6.59
C THR A 128 12.68 4.92 5.72
N PHE A 129 13.57 5.08 4.73
CA PHE A 129 13.59 6.27 3.88
C PHE A 129 12.37 6.39 2.97
N THR A 130 11.95 5.33 2.27
CA THR A 130 10.75 5.36 1.43
C THR A 130 9.49 5.72 2.25
N THR A 131 9.34 5.13 3.44
CA THR A 131 8.23 5.44 4.35
C THR A 131 8.32 6.87 4.87
N CYS A 132 9.52 7.35 5.21
CA CYS A 132 9.75 8.73 5.64
C CYS A 132 9.36 9.73 4.55
N TRP A 133 9.84 9.52 3.31
CA TRP A 133 9.51 10.35 2.16
C TRP A 133 8.01 10.38 1.86
N ALA A 134 7.33 9.23 1.90
CA ALA A 134 5.88 9.17 1.74
C ALA A 134 5.15 9.99 2.83
N ARG A 135 5.59 9.92 4.09
CA ARG A 135 5.02 10.71 5.18
C ARG A 135 5.29 12.21 5.04
N LEU A 136 6.48 12.60 4.58
CA LEU A 136 6.79 14.00 4.31
C LEU A 136 5.90 14.57 3.20
N LYS A 137 5.67 13.81 2.12
CA LYS A 137 4.72 14.20 1.07
C LYS A 137 3.30 14.39 1.62
N LEU A 138 2.85 13.46 2.45
CA LEU A 138 1.55 13.56 3.11
C LEU A 138 1.47 14.76 4.06
N TYR A 139 2.57 15.08 4.74
CA TYR A 139 2.69 16.25 5.60
C TYR A 139 2.59 17.56 4.82
N ASP A 140 3.22 17.66 3.63
CA ASP A 140 3.08 18.82 2.75
C ASP A 140 1.62 19.06 2.35
N LEU A 141 0.88 17.98 2.04
CA LEU A 141 -0.56 18.05 1.74
C LEU A 141 -1.38 18.50 2.95
N LEU A 142 -1.03 18.00 4.14
CA LEU A 142 -1.65 18.43 5.39
C LEU A 142 -1.43 19.93 5.64
N MET A 143 -0.22 20.44 5.42
CA MET A 143 0.07 21.87 5.56
C MET A 143 -0.75 22.74 4.59
N LEU A 144 -1.01 22.24 3.37
CA LEU A 144 -1.86 22.93 2.39
C LEU A 144 -3.35 22.91 2.77
N THR A 145 -3.84 21.77 3.25
CA THR A 145 -5.26 21.60 3.62
C THR A 145 -5.60 22.23 4.97
N GLY A 146 -4.65 22.28 5.91
CA GLY A 146 -4.82 22.84 7.25
C GLY A 146 -6.01 22.24 7.99
N GLU A 147 -6.82 23.10 8.60
CA GLU A 147 -8.02 22.72 9.35
C GLU A 147 -9.13 22.09 8.48
N SER A 148 -9.02 22.19 7.15
CA SER A 148 -9.98 21.59 6.24
C SER A 148 -9.78 20.08 6.11
N ALA A 149 -8.63 19.53 6.54
CA ALA A 149 -8.38 18.10 6.60
C ALA A 149 -9.31 17.41 7.61
N LEU A 150 -9.98 16.36 7.15
CA LEU A 150 -10.91 15.55 7.94
C LEU A 150 -10.31 14.20 8.31
N TYR A 151 -9.53 13.61 7.40
CA TYR A 151 -8.94 12.30 7.57
C TYR A 151 -7.69 12.15 6.72
N VAL A 152 -6.73 11.41 7.24
CA VAL A 152 -5.48 11.08 6.57
C VAL A 152 -5.14 9.62 6.84
N ASP A 153 -4.78 8.88 5.79
CA ASP A 153 -4.28 7.51 5.90
C ASP A 153 -3.28 7.22 4.80
N THR A 154 -2.07 6.80 5.18
CA THR A 154 -0.94 6.26 4.39
C THR A 154 -0.54 7.03 3.14
N ASP A 155 -1.43 7.12 2.15
CA ASP A 155 -1.25 7.75 0.84
C ASP A 155 -2.47 8.62 0.46
N SER A 156 -3.38 8.87 1.39
CA SER A 156 -4.66 9.52 1.14
C SER A 156 -5.04 10.59 2.13
N ILE A 157 -5.74 11.60 1.63
CA ILE A 157 -6.27 12.72 2.42
C ILE A 157 -7.71 13.01 2.00
N ILE A 158 -8.57 13.25 2.99
CA ILE A 158 -9.94 13.72 2.82
C ILE A 158 -10.04 15.10 3.47
N PHE A 159 -10.49 16.09 2.71
CA PHE A 159 -10.68 17.46 3.21
C PHE A 159 -11.92 18.12 2.62
N VAL A 160 -12.35 19.22 3.23
CA VAL A 160 -13.47 20.07 2.76
C VAL A 160 -12.94 21.21 1.91
N ASP A 161 -13.51 21.41 0.73
CA ASP A 161 -13.13 22.54 -0.12
C ASP A 161 -14.35 23.20 -0.78
N LYS A 162 -14.78 24.31 -0.18
CA LYS A 162 -15.97 25.05 -0.61
C LYS A 162 -15.73 25.76 -1.94
N ASP A 163 -14.56 26.38 -2.11
CA ASP A 163 -14.27 27.31 -3.21
C ASP A 163 -13.21 26.78 -4.21
N LYS A 164 -12.79 25.52 -4.07
CA LYS A 164 -11.71 24.90 -4.85
C LYS A 164 -10.35 25.59 -4.67
N THR A 165 -10.19 26.41 -3.64
CA THR A 165 -8.95 27.17 -3.40
C THR A 165 -7.79 26.26 -3.00
N ILE A 166 -8.10 25.16 -2.31
CA ILE A 166 -7.13 24.13 -1.94
C ILE A 166 -6.89 23.20 -3.13
N THR A 167 -7.96 22.71 -3.76
CA THR A 167 -7.94 21.80 -4.91
C THR A 167 -7.10 22.37 -6.05
N ASN A 168 -7.20 23.67 -6.34
CA ASN A 168 -6.43 24.33 -7.41
C ASN A 168 -4.92 24.41 -7.11
N LYS A 169 -4.50 24.25 -5.85
CA LYS A 169 -3.09 24.25 -5.45
C LYS A 169 -2.49 22.84 -5.40
N LEU A 170 -3.33 21.80 -5.46
CA LEU A 170 -2.88 20.43 -5.38
C LEU A 170 -2.35 19.94 -6.74
N PRO A 171 -1.28 19.13 -6.76
CA PRO A 171 -0.75 18.52 -7.98
C PRO A 171 -1.66 17.36 -8.42
N ILE A 172 -2.81 17.70 -9.01
CA ILE A 172 -3.79 16.74 -9.50
C ILE A 172 -3.43 16.34 -10.93
N GLY A 173 -3.36 15.04 -11.20
CA GLY A 173 -3.08 14.55 -12.53
C GLY A 173 -3.00 13.04 -12.65
N ASN A 174 -2.37 12.57 -13.73
CA ASN A 174 -2.35 11.17 -14.17
C ASN A 174 -0.93 10.59 -14.22
N LEU A 175 0.07 11.32 -13.70
CA LEU A 175 1.47 10.88 -13.64
C LEU A 175 1.80 10.30 -12.28
N LEU A 176 3.02 9.74 -12.13
CA LEU A 176 3.43 9.15 -10.86
C LEU A 176 3.60 10.27 -9.82
N GLY A 177 3.19 10.02 -8.57
CA GLY A 177 3.28 11.02 -7.50
C GLY A 177 2.16 12.07 -7.53
N GLU A 178 1.31 12.08 -8.56
CA GLU A 178 0.19 13.02 -8.66
C GLU A 178 -1.07 12.49 -7.98
N LEU A 179 -1.84 13.42 -7.43
CA LEU A 179 -3.04 13.11 -6.68
C LEU A 179 -4.21 12.83 -7.63
N THR A 180 -4.84 11.67 -7.47
CA THR A 180 -6.04 11.31 -8.23
C THR A 180 -7.30 11.50 -7.38
N ASN A 181 -8.34 12.16 -7.91
CA ASN A 181 -9.62 12.28 -7.22
C ASN A 181 -10.43 10.97 -7.31
N GLU A 182 -10.59 10.26 -6.19
CA GLU A 182 -11.34 9.00 -6.14
C GLU A 182 -12.85 9.17 -5.95
N ILE A 183 -13.31 10.39 -5.64
CA ILE A 183 -14.74 10.63 -5.44
C ILE A 183 -15.41 10.72 -6.82
N PRO A 184 -16.41 9.86 -7.12
CA PRO A 184 -17.07 9.87 -8.41
C PRO A 184 -17.66 11.24 -8.72
N LYS A 185 -17.51 11.75 -9.96
CA LYS A 185 -17.97 13.08 -10.39
C LYS A 185 -19.44 13.42 -10.04
N LYS A 186 -20.29 12.42 -9.84
CA LYS A 186 -21.72 12.56 -9.49
C LYS A 186 -22.04 12.40 -8.00
N LYS A 187 -21.06 12.12 -7.14
CA LYS A 187 -21.26 11.90 -5.71
C LYS A 187 -20.64 13.04 -4.92
N THR A 188 -21.38 13.57 -3.95
CA THR A 188 -20.86 14.46 -2.92
C THR A 188 -20.92 13.72 -1.61
N VAL A 189 -19.81 13.66 -0.88
CA VAL A 189 -19.80 13.14 0.48
C VAL A 189 -20.45 14.19 1.38
N THR A 190 -21.55 13.80 2.04
CA THR A 190 -22.39 14.67 2.89
C THR A 190 -22.09 14.54 4.38
N SER A 191 -21.53 13.41 4.79
CA SER A 191 -21.06 13.19 6.16
C SER A 191 -19.86 12.26 6.12
N LEU A 192 -18.96 12.46 7.07
CA LEU A 192 -17.85 11.54 7.34
C LEU A 192 -17.89 11.18 8.81
N THR A 193 -17.91 9.88 9.08
CA THR A 193 -17.89 9.31 10.42
C THR A 193 -16.64 8.49 10.55
N SER A 194 -15.73 8.92 11.43
CA SER A 194 -14.53 8.14 11.77
C SER A 194 -14.73 7.46 13.12
N PHE A 195 -14.27 6.21 13.21
CA PHE A 195 -14.28 5.41 14.42
C PHE A 195 -12.83 5.12 14.80
N GLN A 196 -12.42 5.53 16.00
CA GLN A 196 -11.11 5.19 16.54
C GLN A 196 -11.28 4.38 17.82
N VAL A 197 -10.67 3.20 17.86
CA VAL A 197 -10.83 2.21 18.95
C VAL A 197 -9.89 2.50 20.13
N ALA A 198 -8.91 3.38 19.95
CA ALA A 198 -7.97 3.73 21.00
C ALA A 198 -8.58 4.77 21.97
N GLN A 199 -9.02 4.27 23.13
CA GLN A 199 -9.46 5.01 24.32
C GLN A 199 -10.79 5.78 24.20
N ASN A 200 -11.87 5.13 24.67
CA ASN A 200 -13.25 5.64 24.74
C ASN A 200 -13.86 6.02 23.37
N ARG A 201 -14.96 5.33 23.04
CA ARG A 201 -15.74 5.44 21.79
C ARG A 201 -16.05 6.90 21.45
N THR A 202 -15.17 7.56 20.72
CA THR A 202 -15.39 8.93 20.25
C THR A 202 -15.89 8.83 18.81
N LEU A 203 -17.20 8.96 18.67
CA LEU A 203 -17.86 9.14 17.38
C LEU A 203 -17.64 10.59 16.96
N THR A 204 -16.79 10.82 15.95
CA THR A 204 -16.71 12.15 15.32
C THR A 204 -17.54 12.10 14.05
N GLU A 205 -18.78 12.60 14.11
CA GLU A 205 -19.61 12.81 12.94
C GLU A 205 -19.50 14.28 12.53
N ARG A 206 -18.90 14.53 11.36
CA ARG A 206 -18.90 15.86 10.74
C ARG A 206 -19.87 15.87 9.57
N TYR A 207 -20.89 16.72 9.66
CA TYR A 207 -21.80 17.02 8.56
C TYR A 207 -21.10 17.98 7.59
N LEU A 208 -20.91 17.53 6.36
CA LEU A 208 -20.13 18.21 5.34
C LEU A 208 -21.09 18.92 4.40
N GLY A 209 -21.20 20.23 4.56
CA GLY A 209 -21.89 21.15 3.64
C GLY A 209 -21.15 21.24 2.31
N ARG A 210 -21.19 20.14 1.55
CA ARG A 210 -20.70 19.88 0.19
C ARG A 210 -19.18 19.98 -0.06
N ARG A 211 -18.76 19.03 -0.91
CA ARG A 211 -17.45 18.75 -1.53
C ARG A 211 -16.36 18.24 -0.58
N CYS A 212 -16.22 16.93 -0.59
CA CYS A 212 -15.01 16.25 -0.12
C CYS A 212 -14.21 15.84 -1.34
N ALA A 213 -12.88 15.80 -1.21
CA ALA A 213 -12.00 15.19 -2.18
C ALA A 213 -11.12 14.16 -1.46
N LYS A 214 -11.16 12.90 -1.91
CA LYS A 214 -10.20 11.87 -1.49
C LYS A 214 -9.15 11.80 -2.58
N PHE A 215 -7.92 12.13 -2.22
CA PHE A 215 -6.80 11.98 -3.12
C PHE A 215 -5.93 10.83 -2.68
N VAL A 216 -5.41 10.06 -3.63
CA VAL A 216 -4.45 8.97 -3.38
C VAL A 216 -3.19 9.25 -4.17
N ASP A 217 -2.04 9.18 -3.50
CA ASP A 217 -0.73 9.10 -4.15
C ASP A 217 -0.43 7.65 -4.52
N PHE A 218 -0.16 7.39 -5.80
CA PHE A 218 0.06 6.04 -6.28
C PHE A 218 1.46 5.53 -5.91
N ARG A 219 1.51 4.60 -4.95
CA ARG A 219 2.45 3.45 -5.01
C ARG A 219 1.99 2.47 -6.10
#